data_AF-S8EH79-F1
#
_entry.id   AF-S8EH79-F1
#
_cell.length_a   1.000
_cell.length_b   1.000
_cell.length_c   1.000
_cell.angle_alpha   90.00
_cell.angle_beta   90.00
_cell.angle_gamma   90.00
#
_symmetry.space_group_name_H-M   'P 1'
#
loop_
_entity.id
_entity.type
_entity.pdbx_description
1 polymer ?
#
loop_
_entity_poly.entity_id
_entity_poly.type
_entity_poly.pdbx_seq_one_letter_code
_entity_poly.pdbx_strand_id
1 'polypeptide(L)'
;MFSIPIGAKRKHQDADLSDDEEPSLGRQVLPVANLPASFNGIPEDGLQYLFTVRRDARSLPHITRAANPYEVKEEPRDTARDELTAEHPLLPSEQWREVFLKRFKNFRKNTLQSVVEAHGSTLSRKVIPDKRERDLWWAFLTGQPQCAWDPPKKPKQPKNTRWGGYSQGTQGYGVDTLAYSDDTEPTQHLSYSLEDGRVFSTSSTEMWRVSTDGVELTSAMNATTSLPTPSGTPAPPDRLEDQASTHKGSSSLDAILPPEPTPTLMRQINHPYALHLLMYFTYWVNLHLERGSAPSPYPISETHSRWIFVLLSRVEDYVSADEMSLLRNLARACIALIEENRTRENPSVVRPGEDGPHPIGEPTCWMVVTAVVGVWGQKDLWMDAEAMLRRLPSS
;
A
#
# COMPACT_ATOMS: atom_id res chain seq x y z
N MET A 1 -52.44 29.87 29.82
CA MET A 1 -53.53 29.16 29.13
C MET A 1 -53.22 29.15 27.64
N PHE A 2 -52.70 28.04 27.12
CA PHE A 2 -52.65 27.77 25.68
C PHE A 2 -52.90 26.28 25.48
N SER A 3 -54.08 25.97 24.94
CA SER A 3 -54.53 24.62 24.62
C SER A 3 -54.00 24.21 23.25
N ILE A 4 -53.37 23.04 23.17
CA ILE A 4 -52.94 22.41 21.91
C ILE A 4 -54.02 21.37 21.53
N PRO A 5 -54.56 21.38 20.29
CA PRO A 5 -55.54 20.39 19.87
C PRO A 5 -54.87 19.05 19.52
N ILE A 6 -55.44 17.98 20.06
CA ILE A 6 -55.04 16.58 19.81
C ILE A 6 -55.54 16.18 18.41
N GLY A 7 -54.60 15.96 17.50
CA GLY A 7 -54.84 15.51 16.13
C GLY A 7 -55.16 14.02 16.02
N ALA A 8 -55.94 13.69 14.99
CA ALA A 8 -56.68 12.45 14.80
C ALA A 8 -55.85 11.17 14.67
N LYS A 9 -56.42 10.08 15.23
CA LYS A 9 -56.04 8.67 15.05
C LYS A 9 -55.98 8.32 13.56
N ARG A 10 -54.79 7.95 13.06
CA ARG A 10 -54.67 7.22 11.78
C ARG A 10 -54.92 5.74 12.02
N LYS A 11 -55.87 5.21 11.25
CA LYS A 11 -56.24 3.81 11.10
C LYS A 11 -55.09 3.09 10.38
N HIS A 12 -54.37 2.22 11.10
CA HIS A 12 -53.41 1.29 10.51
C HIS A 12 -54.21 0.27 9.71
N GLN A 13 -54.01 0.22 8.41
CA GLN A 13 -54.64 -0.73 7.50
C GLN A 13 -53.59 -1.82 7.21
N ASP A 14 -53.92 -3.05 7.60
CA ASP A 14 -53.19 -4.26 7.26
C ASP A 14 -53.17 -4.46 5.74
N ALA A 15 -51.98 -4.69 5.17
CA ALA A 15 -51.70 -5.64 4.09
C ALA A 15 -50.30 -5.35 3.52
N ASP A 16 -49.29 -6.05 4.04
CA ASP A 16 -48.13 -6.53 3.29
C ASP A 16 -47.41 -7.58 4.16
N LEU A 17 -48.01 -8.78 4.22
CA LEU A 17 -47.36 -9.97 4.76
C LEU A 17 -46.42 -10.52 3.69
N SER A 18 -45.22 -9.95 3.63
CA SER A 18 -44.08 -10.56 2.95
C SER A 18 -43.62 -11.76 3.78
N ASP A 19 -43.76 -12.96 3.21
CA ASP A 19 -43.51 -14.28 3.83
C ASP A 19 -42.01 -14.64 3.96
N ASP A 20 -41.11 -13.68 3.69
CA ASP A 20 -39.65 -13.85 3.77
C ASP A 20 -39.03 -13.18 5.01
N GLU A 21 -39.83 -12.82 6.01
CA GLU A 21 -39.30 -12.29 7.27
C GLU A 21 -38.74 -13.44 8.12
N GLU A 22 -37.46 -13.76 7.88
CA GLU A 22 -36.63 -14.68 8.66
C GLU A 22 -36.97 -14.51 10.16
N PRO A 23 -37.42 -15.57 10.86
CA PRO A 23 -38.03 -15.44 12.17
C PRO A 23 -37.03 -14.83 13.13
N SER A 24 -37.21 -13.54 13.40
CA SER A 24 -36.38 -12.77 14.32
C SER A 24 -36.35 -13.53 15.64
N LEU A 25 -35.14 -13.84 16.15
CA LEU A 25 -34.93 -14.54 17.42
C LEU A 25 -35.84 -13.90 18.50
N GLY A 26 -36.91 -14.60 18.88
CA GLY A 26 -37.91 -14.12 19.85
C GLY A 26 -39.35 -14.04 19.36
N ARG A 27 -39.65 -14.22 18.07
CA ARG A 27 -41.05 -14.29 17.59
C ARG A 27 -41.72 -15.61 17.99
N GLN A 28 -43.01 -15.54 18.34
CA GLN A 28 -43.81 -16.71 18.72
C GLN A 28 -44.14 -17.57 17.49
N VAL A 29 -43.55 -18.77 17.42
CA VAL A 29 -43.78 -19.72 16.32
C VAL A 29 -44.96 -20.67 16.60
N LEU A 30 -45.24 -20.96 17.88
CA LEU A 30 -46.30 -21.88 18.29
C LEU A 30 -47.50 -21.14 18.90
N PRO A 31 -48.74 -21.55 18.61
CA PRO A 31 -49.92 -21.02 19.26
C PRO A 31 -49.88 -21.29 20.77
N VAL A 32 -50.45 -20.38 21.56
CA VAL A 32 -50.48 -20.48 23.02
C VAL A 32 -51.92 -20.25 23.49
N ALA A 33 -52.38 -21.04 24.45
CA ALA A 33 -53.72 -20.91 25.00
C ALA A 33 -53.88 -19.57 25.73
N ASN A 34 -55.07 -18.97 25.65
CA ASN A 34 -55.41 -17.75 26.39
C ASN A 34 -56.09 -18.11 27.72
N LEU A 35 -55.29 -18.48 28.72
CA LEU A 35 -55.79 -18.84 30.05
C LEU A 35 -55.72 -17.65 31.03
N PRO A 36 -56.54 -17.64 32.10
CA PRO A 36 -56.43 -16.65 33.17
C PRO A 36 -55.06 -16.69 33.85
N ALA A 37 -54.53 -15.54 34.27
CA ALA A 37 -53.24 -15.47 34.98
C ALA A 37 -53.21 -16.32 36.27
N SER A 38 -54.37 -16.53 36.90
CA SER A 38 -54.58 -17.33 38.10
C SER A 38 -54.80 -18.83 37.84
N PHE A 39 -54.57 -19.32 36.62
CA PHE A 39 -54.72 -20.74 36.31
C PHE A 39 -53.68 -21.57 37.07
N ASN A 40 -54.17 -22.46 37.94
CA ASN A 40 -53.34 -23.35 38.78
C ASN A 40 -53.65 -24.85 38.52
N GLY A 41 -54.31 -25.16 37.40
CA GLY A 41 -54.63 -26.53 37.01
C GLY A 41 -53.45 -27.24 36.34
N ILE A 42 -53.58 -28.55 36.17
CA ILE A 42 -52.64 -29.35 35.37
C ILE A 42 -52.91 -29.05 33.89
N PRO A 43 -51.92 -28.69 33.06
CA PRO A 43 -52.13 -28.48 31.63
C PRO A 43 -52.60 -29.77 30.96
N GLU A 44 -53.74 -29.72 30.27
CA GLU A 44 -54.30 -30.90 29.59
C GLU A 44 -53.83 -31.02 28.13
N ASP A 45 -53.30 -29.94 27.55
CA ASP A 45 -52.86 -29.86 26.16
C ASP A 45 -51.58 -29.01 26.01
N GLY A 46 -50.88 -29.15 24.88
CA GLY A 46 -49.63 -28.46 24.56
C GLY A 46 -49.76 -26.93 24.56
N LEU A 47 -50.91 -26.39 24.15
CA LEU A 47 -51.18 -24.94 24.17
C LEU A 47 -51.22 -24.37 25.60
N GLN A 48 -51.84 -25.13 26.52
CA GLN A 48 -51.93 -24.76 27.93
C GLN A 48 -50.56 -24.90 28.62
N TYR A 49 -49.79 -25.92 28.23
CA TYR A 49 -48.43 -26.10 28.70
C TYR A 49 -47.53 -24.91 28.33
N LEU A 50 -47.55 -24.48 27.07
CA LEU A 50 -46.77 -23.32 26.62
C LEU A 50 -47.19 -22.01 27.33
N PHE A 51 -48.48 -21.86 27.67
CA PHE A 51 -48.95 -20.73 28.46
C PHE A 51 -48.30 -20.71 29.85
N THR A 52 -48.32 -21.85 30.55
CA THR A 52 -47.70 -22.01 31.87
C THR A 52 -46.20 -21.78 31.81
N VAL A 53 -45.49 -22.40 30.86
CA VAL A 53 -44.04 -22.21 30.68
C VAL A 53 -43.68 -20.75 30.42
N ARG A 54 -44.46 -20.02 29.60
CA ARG A 54 -44.19 -18.59 29.34
C ARG A 54 -44.51 -17.70 30.52
N ARG A 55 -45.55 -18.03 31.29
CA ARG A 55 -45.83 -17.35 32.56
C ARG A 55 -44.65 -17.52 33.51
N ASP A 56 -44.15 -18.74 33.66
CA ASP A 56 -43.08 -19.06 34.59
C ASP A 56 -41.75 -18.48 34.09
N ALA A 57 -41.45 -18.55 32.79
CA ALA A 57 -40.27 -17.91 32.19
C ALA A 57 -40.25 -16.38 32.38
N ARG A 58 -41.41 -15.72 32.38
CA ARG A 58 -41.52 -14.27 32.71
C ARG A 58 -41.20 -13.96 34.16
N SER A 59 -41.31 -14.94 35.06
CA SER A 59 -40.91 -14.80 36.46
C SER A 59 -39.41 -15.00 36.67
N LEU A 60 -38.71 -15.58 35.68
CA LEU A 60 -37.27 -15.83 35.73
C LEU A 60 -36.48 -14.63 35.16
N PRO A 61 -35.28 -14.36 35.67
CA PRO A 61 -34.38 -13.36 35.10
C PRO A 61 -34.00 -13.70 33.66
N HIS A 62 -34.04 -12.70 32.76
CA HIS A 62 -33.74 -12.88 31.34
C HIS A 62 -32.28 -13.26 31.07
N ILE A 63 -31.37 -12.75 31.91
CA ILE A 63 -29.94 -13.03 31.84
C ILE A 63 -29.45 -13.25 33.28
N THR A 64 -28.83 -14.40 33.52
CA THR A 64 -28.16 -14.71 34.79
C THR A 64 -26.67 -14.85 34.56
N ARG A 65 -25.85 -14.06 35.25
CA ARG A 65 -24.40 -14.25 35.28
C ARG A 65 -24.03 -14.98 36.57
N ALA A 66 -23.41 -16.15 36.43
CA ALA A 66 -22.79 -16.84 37.55
C ALA A 66 -21.40 -16.22 37.82
N ALA A 67 -21.06 -16.04 39.10
CA ALA A 67 -19.71 -15.62 39.48
C ALA A 67 -18.72 -16.73 39.10
N ASN A 68 -17.63 -16.38 38.42
CA ASN A 68 -16.62 -17.35 38.06
C ASN A 68 -15.71 -17.60 39.28
N PRO A 69 -15.68 -18.82 39.86
CA PRO A 69 -14.83 -19.13 41.01
C PRO A 69 -13.33 -19.05 40.69
N TYR A 70 -12.95 -19.03 39.41
CA TYR A 70 -11.59 -18.87 38.92
C TYR A 70 -11.27 -17.46 38.43
N GLU A 71 -12.13 -16.47 38.71
CA GLU A 71 -11.82 -15.06 38.43
C GLU A 71 -10.70 -14.62 39.38
N VAL A 72 -9.46 -14.81 38.95
CA VAL A 72 -8.30 -14.23 39.61
C VAL A 72 -8.49 -12.73 39.55
N LYS A 73 -8.70 -12.10 40.70
CA LYS A 73 -8.72 -10.65 40.80
C LYS A 73 -7.35 -10.18 40.33
N GLU A 74 -7.28 -9.67 39.10
CA GLU A 74 -6.13 -8.89 38.67
C GLU A 74 -6.08 -7.67 39.58
N GLU A 75 -5.24 -7.75 40.61
CA GLU A 75 -4.92 -6.58 41.42
C GLU A 75 -4.41 -5.52 40.44
N PRO A 76 -5.00 -4.30 40.44
CA PRO A 76 -4.52 -3.22 39.60
C PRO A 76 -3.04 -3.03 39.94
N ARG A 77 -2.16 -3.31 38.96
CA ARG A 77 -0.73 -3.03 39.09
C ARG A 77 -0.57 -1.51 39.13
N ASP A 78 -0.64 -0.95 40.33
CA ASP A 78 -0.45 0.50 40.58
C ASP A 78 1.02 0.95 40.49
N THR A 79 1.95 0.13 39.95
CA THR A 79 3.39 0.39 40.02
C THR A 79 4.09 0.45 38.66
N ALA A 80 3.57 1.24 37.70
CA ALA A 80 4.34 1.59 36.50
C ALA A 80 3.90 2.90 35.78
N ARG A 81 2.95 3.68 36.32
CA ARG A 81 2.44 4.85 35.58
C ARG A 81 3.32 6.10 35.67
N ASP A 82 4.06 6.28 36.75
CA ASP A 82 4.86 7.51 36.96
C ASP A 82 6.24 7.51 36.29
N GLU A 83 6.82 6.34 35.95
CA GLU A 83 8.09 6.28 35.20
C GLU A 83 7.90 6.31 33.68
N LEU A 84 6.66 6.18 33.18
CA LEU A 84 6.35 6.19 31.74
C LEU A 84 6.10 7.60 31.17
N THR A 85 5.98 8.63 32.01
CA THR A 85 5.59 9.99 31.59
C THR A 85 6.75 10.90 31.21
N ALA A 86 7.99 10.50 31.45
CA ALA A 86 9.12 11.25 30.91
C ALA A 86 9.21 10.98 29.40
N GLU A 87 8.71 11.91 28.57
CA GLU A 87 8.93 11.89 27.13
C GLU A 87 10.44 11.75 26.89
N HIS A 88 10.84 10.77 26.06
CA HIS A 88 12.25 10.57 25.76
C HIS A 88 12.79 11.85 25.11
N PRO A 89 13.94 12.42 25.53
CA PRO A 89 14.47 13.69 25.02
C PRO A 89 14.79 13.69 23.52
N LEU A 90 14.71 12.51 22.90
CA LEU A 90 15.02 12.27 21.50
C LEU A 90 13.78 12.18 20.62
N LEU A 91 12.58 12.21 21.22
CA LEU A 91 11.34 12.36 20.46
C LEU A 91 11.21 13.82 20.02
N PRO A 92 10.61 14.07 18.84
CA PRO A 92 10.23 15.41 18.47
C PRO A 92 9.28 16.01 19.50
N SER A 93 9.57 17.24 19.94
CA SER A 93 8.73 17.93 20.93
C SER A 93 7.28 18.07 20.45
N GLU A 94 6.33 18.09 21.38
CA GLU A 94 4.90 18.28 21.06
C GLU A 94 4.67 19.54 20.22
N GLN A 95 5.31 20.66 20.57
CA GLN A 95 5.21 21.91 19.80
C GLN A 95 5.69 21.75 18.35
N TRP A 96 6.79 21.02 18.13
CA TRP A 96 7.26 20.75 16.77
C TRP A 96 6.24 19.89 16.00
N ARG A 97 5.71 18.84 16.64
CA ARG A 97 4.69 17.95 16.04
C ARG A 97 3.46 18.73 15.61
N GLU A 98 2.94 19.61 16.47
CA GLU A 98 1.79 20.46 16.16
C GLU A 98 2.05 21.42 14.99
N VAL A 99 3.18 22.14 15.02
CA VAL A 99 3.56 23.08 13.95
C VAL A 99 3.73 22.34 12.62
N PHE A 100 4.39 21.19 12.64
CA PHE A 100 4.56 20.34 11.47
C PHE A 100 3.20 19.88 10.92
N LEU A 101 2.33 19.31 11.76
CA LEU A 101 1.02 18.82 11.33
C LEU A 101 0.15 19.93 10.74
N LYS A 102 0.16 21.12 11.34
CA LYS A 102 -0.54 22.29 10.79
C LYS A 102 -0.02 22.64 9.40
N ARG A 103 1.30 22.71 9.22
CA ARG A 103 1.93 23.01 7.92
C ARG A 103 1.67 21.91 6.90
N PHE A 104 1.73 20.64 7.30
CA PHE A 104 1.50 19.50 6.44
C PHE A 104 0.03 19.44 5.97
N LYS A 105 -0.93 19.68 6.86
CA LYS A 105 -2.35 19.78 6.48
C LYS A 105 -2.60 20.93 5.49
N ASN A 106 -1.95 22.07 5.68
CA ASN A 106 -2.02 23.18 4.72
C ASN A 106 -1.37 22.82 3.38
N PHE A 107 -0.21 22.14 3.41
CA PHE A 107 0.45 21.63 2.22
C PHE A 107 -0.47 20.66 1.44
N ARG A 108 -1.10 19.69 2.12
CA ARG A 108 -2.09 18.78 1.50
C ARG A 108 -3.22 19.53 0.82
N LYS A 109 -3.83 20.50 1.51
CA LYS A 109 -4.88 21.35 0.93
C LYS A 109 -4.41 22.06 -0.33
N ASN A 110 -3.21 22.66 -0.30
CA ASN A 110 -2.66 23.37 -1.45
C ASN A 110 -2.34 22.44 -2.63
N THR A 111 -1.79 21.26 -2.35
CA THR A 111 -1.46 20.25 -3.37
C THR A 111 -2.73 19.70 -4.03
N LEU A 112 -3.80 19.49 -3.27
CA LEU A 112 -5.10 19.06 -3.78
C LEU A 112 -5.84 20.19 -4.53
N GLN A 113 -5.65 21.44 -4.11
CA GLN A 113 -6.25 22.63 -4.72
C GLN A 113 -5.56 23.10 -6.01
N SER A 114 -4.45 22.45 -6.42
CA SER A 114 -3.69 22.79 -7.64
C SER A 114 -4.64 23.07 -8.82
N VAL A 115 -4.75 24.36 -9.09
CA VAL A 115 -5.84 25.06 -9.76
C VAL A 115 -6.10 24.59 -11.18
N VAL A 116 -7.39 24.53 -11.48
CA VAL A 116 -8.12 24.18 -12.72
C VAL A 116 -7.71 24.99 -13.97
N GLU A 117 -6.75 25.93 -13.89
CA GLU A 117 -6.42 26.84 -14.98
C GLU A 117 -4.97 26.71 -15.46
N ALA A 118 -4.76 25.81 -16.43
CA ALA A 118 -3.73 25.96 -17.46
C ALA A 118 -4.14 25.08 -18.66
N HIS A 119 -4.91 25.73 -19.53
CA HIS A 119 -5.23 25.36 -20.91
C HIS A 119 -4.26 24.36 -21.56
N GLY A 120 -4.83 23.23 -21.98
CA GLY A 120 -4.35 22.31 -23.02
C GLY A 120 -2.88 22.35 -23.41
N SER A 121 -2.04 21.55 -22.73
CA SER A 121 -0.85 20.99 -23.35
C SER A 121 -1.08 19.51 -23.62
N THR A 122 -1.86 19.24 -24.66
CA THR A 122 -1.81 17.97 -25.39
C THR A 122 -0.35 17.68 -25.75
N LEU A 123 0.12 16.45 -25.49
CA LEU A 123 1.46 15.88 -25.79
C LEU A 123 2.42 15.67 -24.59
N SER A 124 1.94 15.51 -23.34
CA SER A 124 2.78 14.80 -22.36
C SER A 124 2.81 13.31 -22.71
N ARG A 125 3.79 12.92 -23.52
CA ARG A 125 4.28 11.52 -23.62
C ARG A 125 4.36 10.98 -22.19
N LYS A 126 3.87 9.77 -21.93
CA LYS A 126 3.88 9.16 -20.58
C LYS A 126 5.34 9.01 -20.11
N VAL A 127 5.87 10.02 -19.41
CA VAL A 127 7.22 10.03 -18.80
C VAL A 127 7.14 9.48 -17.38
N ILE A 128 6.33 8.44 -17.15
CA ILE A 128 6.18 7.80 -15.85
C ILE A 128 6.12 6.29 -16.07
N PRO A 129 6.91 5.49 -15.31
CA PRO A 129 6.85 4.03 -15.36
C PRO A 129 5.46 3.48 -15.01
N ASP A 130 5.18 2.22 -15.37
CA ASP A 130 3.91 1.61 -14.98
C ASP A 130 3.86 1.35 -13.45
N LYS A 131 2.66 1.36 -12.88
CA LYS A 131 2.43 1.17 -11.44
C LYS A 131 3.08 -0.11 -10.92
N ARG A 132 3.11 -1.18 -11.73
CA ARG A 132 3.58 -2.51 -11.33
C ARG A 132 5.09 -2.72 -11.42
N GLU A 133 5.81 -1.77 -12.03
CA GLU A 133 7.21 -1.93 -12.39
C GLU A 133 8.13 -1.30 -11.34
N ARG A 134 8.32 -2.01 -10.21
CA ARG A 134 9.12 -1.54 -9.07
C ARG A 134 10.53 -1.10 -9.46
N ASP A 135 11.27 -1.92 -10.21
CA ASP A 135 12.66 -1.62 -10.55
C ASP A 135 12.80 -0.43 -11.51
N LEU A 136 11.82 -0.27 -12.42
CA LEU A 136 11.78 0.89 -13.32
C LEU A 136 11.46 2.17 -12.55
N TRP A 137 10.61 2.08 -11.52
CA TRP A 137 10.39 3.17 -10.57
C TRP A 137 11.65 3.54 -9.80
N TRP A 138 12.42 2.57 -9.33
CA TRP A 138 13.70 2.87 -8.67
C TRP A 138 14.67 3.57 -9.62
N ALA A 139 14.83 3.04 -10.83
CA ALA A 139 15.68 3.62 -11.87
C ALA A 139 15.25 5.06 -12.19
N PHE A 140 13.94 5.30 -12.33
CA PHE A 140 13.38 6.64 -12.53
C PHE A 140 13.73 7.58 -11.37
N LEU A 141 13.47 7.19 -10.12
CA LEU A 141 13.67 8.04 -8.94
C LEU A 141 15.15 8.36 -8.66
N THR A 142 16.04 7.44 -9.01
CA THR A 142 17.50 7.65 -8.90
C THR A 142 18.09 8.43 -10.07
N GLY A 143 17.26 8.81 -11.03
CA GLY A 143 17.67 9.60 -12.20
C GLY A 143 18.31 8.78 -13.30
N GLN A 144 18.26 7.44 -13.30
CA GLN A 144 18.82 6.64 -14.38
C GLN A 144 18.29 7.10 -15.75
N PRO A 145 19.10 6.99 -16.82
CA PRO A 145 18.72 7.48 -18.14
C PRO A 145 17.41 6.83 -18.61
N GLN A 146 16.65 7.54 -19.44
CA GLN A 146 15.33 7.08 -19.91
C GLN A 146 15.33 5.66 -20.50
N CYS A 147 16.41 5.26 -21.16
CA CYS A 147 16.54 3.89 -21.70
C CYS A 147 16.53 2.79 -20.63
N ALA A 148 16.86 3.10 -19.38
CA ALA A 148 16.88 2.14 -18.27
C ALA A 148 15.49 1.91 -17.68
N TRP A 149 14.65 2.94 -17.61
CA TRP A 149 13.30 2.85 -17.00
C TRP A 149 12.15 2.83 -18.00
N ASP A 150 12.35 3.26 -19.26
CA ASP A 150 11.39 3.14 -20.37
C ASP A 150 12.03 2.33 -21.50
N PRO A 151 12.29 1.02 -21.30
CA PRO A 151 12.85 0.20 -22.34
C PRO A 151 11.87 0.18 -23.52
N PRO A 152 12.36 0.37 -24.77
CA PRO A 152 11.49 0.36 -25.94
C PRO A 152 10.72 -0.95 -25.96
N LYS A 153 9.38 -0.84 -25.88
CA LYS A 153 8.49 -2.01 -25.85
C LYS A 153 8.89 -2.92 -27.00
N LYS A 154 9.47 -4.08 -26.68
CA LYS A 154 9.87 -5.07 -27.69
C LYS A 154 8.66 -5.28 -28.59
N PRO A 155 8.81 -5.17 -29.93
CA PRO A 155 7.69 -5.28 -30.85
C PRO A 155 6.98 -6.58 -30.50
N LYS A 156 5.71 -6.48 -30.07
CA LYS A 156 4.91 -7.64 -29.68
C LYS A 156 5.01 -8.61 -30.83
N GLN A 157 5.73 -9.72 -30.64
CA GLN A 157 5.80 -10.72 -31.69
C GLN A 157 4.35 -11.08 -32.04
N PRO A 158 3.98 -11.04 -33.33
CA PRO A 158 2.61 -11.32 -33.73
C PRO A 158 2.26 -12.66 -33.10
N LYS A 159 1.31 -12.64 -32.15
CA LYS A 159 0.78 -13.87 -31.57
C LYS A 159 0.24 -14.63 -32.76
N ASN A 160 0.98 -15.66 -33.17
CA ASN A 160 0.62 -16.51 -34.29
C ASN A 160 -0.74 -17.08 -33.93
N THR A 161 -1.78 -16.46 -34.48
CA THR A 161 -3.16 -16.84 -34.25
C THR A 161 -3.29 -18.08 -35.09
N ARG A 162 -2.85 -19.20 -34.51
CA ARG A 162 -2.94 -20.51 -35.11
C ARG A 162 -4.43 -20.73 -35.29
N TRP A 163 -4.89 -20.51 -36.51
CA TRP A 163 -6.19 -20.94 -37.01
C TRP A 163 -6.29 -22.43 -36.75
N GLY A 164 -6.81 -22.78 -35.58
CA GLY A 164 -7.31 -24.11 -35.28
C GLY A 164 -8.57 -24.29 -36.11
N GLY A 165 -8.43 -25.01 -37.21
CA GLY A 165 -9.53 -25.36 -38.09
C GLY A 165 -10.61 -26.13 -37.35
N TYR A 166 -11.84 -25.92 -37.82
CA TYR A 166 -12.83 -26.97 -38.11
C TYR A 166 -12.85 -28.17 -37.15
N SER A 167 -13.77 -28.12 -36.19
CA SER A 167 -14.48 -29.31 -35.72
C SER A 167 -15.97 -29.08 -35.95
N GLN A 168 -16.46 -29.66 -37.04
CA GLN A 168 -17.89 -29.84 -37.33
C GLN A 168 -18.52 -30.79 -36.30
N GLY A 169 -19.81 -30.57 -36.04
CA GLY A 169 -20.73 -31.50 -35.36
C GLY A 169 -20.82 -31.23 -33.86
N THR A 170 -21.98 -31.00 -33.24
CA THR A 170 -23.26 -31.65 -33.49
C THR A 170 -24.38 -30.77 -32.94
N GLN A 171 -25.45 -30.73 -33.73
CA GLN A 171 -26.74 -30.10 -33.50
C GLN A 171 -27.38 -30.57 -32.18
N GLY A 172 -27.79 -29.64 -31.33
CA GLY A 172 -28.55 -29.93 -30.11
C GLY A 172 -29.39 -28.72 -29.71
N TYR A 173 -30.68 -28.78 -30.07
CA TYR A 173 -31.74 -27.88 -29.64
C TYR A 173 -31.76 -27.69 -28.11
N GLY A 174 -31.95 -26.45 -27.63
CA GLY A 174 -32.14 -26.24 -26.19
C GLY A 174 -32.31 -24.79 -25.75
N VAL A 175 -33.55 -24.29 -25.85
CA VAL A 175 -34.25 -23.38 -24.93
C VAL A 175 -33.66 -21.99 -24.64
N ASP A 176 -34.42 -20.99 -25.10
CA ASP A 176 -34.32 -19.57 -24.75
C ASP A 176 -34.24 -19.34 -23.23
N THR A 177 -33.11 -18.79 -22.78
CA THR A 177 -33.00 -18.17 -21.46
C THR A 177 -32.54 -16.73 -21.65
N LEU A 178 -33.49 -15.79 -21.52
CA LEU A 178 -33.25 -14.35 -21.49
C LEU A 178 -32.40 -14.01 -20.26
N ALA A 179 -31.10 -13.86 -20.45
CA ALA A 179 -30.19 -13.30 -19.46
C ALA A 179 -30.12 -11.78 -19.64
N TYR A 180 -30.59 -11.05 -18.62
CA TYR A 180 -30.35 -9.64 -18.42
C TYR A 180 -28.84 -9.36 -18.40
N SER A 181 -28.36 -8.50 -19.30
CA SER A 181 -27.03 -7.89 -19.20
C SER A 181 -27.10 -6.78 -18.17
N ASP A 182 -26.54 -7.04 -16.99
CA ASP A 182 -26.23 -6.05 -15.97
C ASP A 182 -24.79 -5.56 -16.21
N ASP A 183 -24.66 -4.33 -16.71
CA ASP A 183 -23.39 -3.62 -16.86
C ASP A 183 -22.90 -3.17 -15.47
N THR A 184 -22.36 -4.09 -14.68
CA THR A 184 -21.51 -3.76 -13.54
C THR A 184 -20.05 -3.78 -13.96
N GLU A 185 -19.42 -2.61 -13.91
CA GLU A 185 -17.96 -2.48 -14.03
C GLU A 185 -17.25 -3.42 -13.04
N PRO A 186 -16.16 -4.10 -13.44
CA PRO A 186 -15.48 -5.03 -12.57
C PRO A 186 -14.78 -4.27 -11.45
N THR A 187 -15.42 -4.25 -10.29
CA THR A 187 -14.78 -3.89 -9.02
C THR A 187 -13.68 -4.92 -8.79
N GLN A 188 -12.44 -4.56 -9.13
CA GLN A 188 -11.26 -5.41 -8.98
C GLN A 188 -10.96 -5.62 -7.50
N HIS A 189 -11.58 -6.65 -6.92
CA HIS A 189 -11.26 -7.16 -5.61
C HIS A 189 -9.85 -7.80 -5.67
N LEU A 190 -8.86 -7.07 -5.16
CA LEU A 190 -7.48 -7.54 -5.00
C LEU A 190 -7.41 -8.60 -3.90
N SER A 191 -7.67 -9.86 -4.23
CA SER A 191 -7.33 -10.98 -3.37
C SER A 191 -5.83 -11.28 -3.50
N TYR A 192 -5.04 -10.89 -2.50
CA TYR A 192 -3.66 -11.38 -2.36
C TYR A 192 -3.71 -12.82 -1.82
N SER A 193 -3.43 -13.79 -2.70
CA SER A 193 -3.15 -15.17 -2.30
C SER A 193 -1.76 -15.22 -1.68
N LEU A 194 -1.70 -15.38 -0.36
CA LEU A 194 -0.47 -15.47 0.42
C LEU A 194 0.04 -16.92 0.49
N GLU A 195 0.17 -17.58 -0.65
CA GLU A 195 0.84 -18.89 -0.75
C GLU A 195 1.54 -18.99 -2.10
N ASP A 196 2.79 -18.53 -2.17
CA ASP A 196 3.77 -19.20 -3.02
C ASP A 196 5.18 -18.94 -2.49
N GLY A 197 5.73 -19.94 -1.81
CA GLY A 197 7.14 -20.00 -1.43
C GLY A 197 7.99 -20.19 -2.68
N ARG A 198 8.26 -19.11 -3.42
CA ARG A 198 9.29 -19.09 -4.46
C ARG A 198 10.61 -18.61 -3.90
N VAL A 199 11.51 -19.59 -3.75
CA VAL A 199 12.96 -19.38 -3.69
C VAL A 199 13.38 -18.54 -4.89
N PHE A 200 13.84 -17.31 -4.65
CA PHE A 200 14.44 -16.48 -5.69
C PHE A 200 15.82 -17.05 -6.04
N SER A 201 15.87 -17.73 -7.18
CA SER A 201 17.10 -18.11 -7.86
C SER A 201 17.76 -16.86 -8.43
N THR A 202 18.93 -16.50 -7.92
CA THR A 202 19.80 -15.47 -8.50
C THR A 202 20.43 -16.03 -9.79
N SER A 203 19.79 -15.85 -10.94
CA SER A 203 20.40 -16.20 -12.22
C SER A 203 21.33 -15.09 -12.70
N SER A 204 22.60 -15.15 -12.28
CA SER A 204 23.69 -14.70 -13.13
C SER A 204 23.77 -15.70 -14.29
N THR A 205 23.80 -15.21 -15.53
CA THR A 205 23.71 -16.07 -16.71
C THR A 205 25.09 -16.67 -17.01
N GLU A 206 25.42 -17.78 -16.35
CA GLU A 206 26.52 -18.67 -16.76
C GLU A 206 25.96 -19.80 -17.62
N MET A 207 26.33 -19.80 -18.89
CA MET A 207 25.86 -20.75 -19.89
C MET A 207 26.79 -21.97 -19.89
N TRP A 208 26.43 -23.00 -19.12
CA TRP A 208 27.12 -24.29 -19.15
C TRP A 208 26.67 -25.10 -20.39
N ARG A 209 27.61 -25.46 -21.27
CA ARG A 209 27.39 -26.51 -22.27
C ARG A 209 27.96 -27.82 -21.74
N VAL A 210 27.10 -28.83 -21.61
CA VAL A 210 27.50 -30.20 -21.28
C VAL A 210 27.74 -30.97 -22.58
N SER A 211 28.98 -31.37 -22.81
CA SER A 211 29.33 -32.42 -23.79
C SER A 211 29.62 -33.71 -23.05
N THR A 212 29.46 -34.85 -23.72
CA THR A 212 29.40 -36.20 -23.14
C THR A 212 30.70 -36.72 -22.52
N ASP A 213 31.80 -35.96 -22.51
CA ASP A 213 33.11 -36.42 -22.00
C ASP A 213 33.75 -35.51 -20.92
N GLY A 214 32.97 -34.67 -20.22
CA GLY A 214 33.43 -33.98 -19.01
C GLY A 214 33.27 -32.45 -19.01
N VAL A 215 33.35 -31.85 -17.81
CA VAL A 215 33.11 -30.42 -17.53
C VAL A 215 34.45 -29.69 -17.39
N GLU A 216 34.82 -28.85 -18.36
CA GLU A 216 35.94 -27.92 -18.25
C GLU A 216 35.45 -26.46 -18.24
N LEU A 217 36.03 -25.66 -17.34
CA LEU A 217 35.79 -24.23 -17.18
C LEU A 217 36.69 -23.45 -18.15
N THR A 218 36.11 -22.81 -19.18
CA THR A 218 36.87 -21.97 -20.11
C THR A 218 36.69 -20.49 -19.78
N SER A 219 37.75 -19.87 -19.25
CA SER A 219 37.85 -18.42 -19.08
C SER A 219 37.92 -17.72 -20.45
N ALA A 220 37.12 -16.67 -20.61
CA ALA A 220 37.08 -15.85 -21.82
C ALA A 220 38.46 -15.25 -22.15
N MET A 221 39.05 -15.71 -23.24
CA MET A 221 40.25 -15.11 -23.83
C MET A 221 39.91 -13.86 -24.63
N ASN A 222 40.75 -12.85 -24.46
CA ASN A 222 40.73 -11.54 -25.10
C ASN A 222 40.57 -11.59 -26.63
N ALA A 223 39.52 -10.95 -27.14
CA ALA A 223 39.32 -10.68 -28.55
C ALA A 223 40.07 -9.40 -28.98
N THR A 224 41.40 -9.46 -29.05
CA THR A 224 42.23 -8.45 -29.71
C THR A 224 43.29 -9.12 -30.56
N THR A 225 42.89 -9.75 -31.65
CA THR A 225 43.79 -10.11 -32.76
C THR A 225 43.00 -10.08 -34.07
N SER A 226 43.13 -8.96 -34.77
CA SER A 226 42.57 -8.69 -36.09
C SER A 226 43.23 -9.57 -37.15
N LEU A 227 42.41 -10.19 -38.00
CA LEU A 227 42.84 -10.81 -39.25
C LEU A 227 42.88 -9.76 -40.38
N PRO A 228 43.73 -9.97 -41.42
CA PRO A 228 43.93 -9.04 -42.52
C PRO A 228 42.86 -9.21 -43.59
N THR A 229 42.34 -8.11 -44.13
CA THR A 229 41.55 -8.13 -45.37
C THR A 229 42.36 -7.59 -46.55
N PRO A 230 42.25 -8.23 -47.73
CA PRO A 230 43.08 -7.96 -48.89
C PRO A 230 42.64 -6.75 -49.71
N SER A 231 43.61 -6.22 -50.45
CA SER A 231 43.56 -5.14 -51.43
C SER A 231 42.37 -5.19 -52.40
N GLY A 232 41.88 -3.98 -52.72
CA GLY A 232 41.53 -3.64 -54.09
C GLY A 232 40.10 -3.14 -54.30
N THR A 233 39.85 -1.86 -54.04
CA THR A 233 38.85 -1.09 -54.80
C THR A 233 39.25 0.41 -54.80
N PRO A 234 39.35 1.06 -55.98
CA PRO A 234 39.83 2.43 -56.09
C PRO A 234 38.76 3.46 -55.72
N ALA A 235 39.22 4.56 -55.13
CA ALA A 235 38.44 5.72 -54.69
C ALA A 235 37.97 6.61 -55.87
N PRO A 236 36.80 7.27 -55.76
CA PRO A 236 36.49 8.47 -56.55
C PRO A 236 36.99 9.75 -55.85
N PRO A 237 37.34 10.79 -56.62
CA PRO A 237 38.13 11.93 -56.15
C PRO A 237 37.36 12.94 -55.32
N ASP A 238 38.16 13.62 -54.48
CA ASP A 238 37.85 14.77 -53.65
C ASP A 238 36.87 15.78 -54.26
N ARG A 239 35.89 16.18 -53.46
CA ARG A 239 35.24 17.47 -53.60
C ARG A 239 35.16 18.15 -52.23
N LEU A 240 36.19 18.94 -51.95
CA LEU A 240 36.13 20.08 -51.05
C LEU A 240 35.09 21.07 -51.57
N GLU A 241 34.19 21.53 -50.71
CA GLU A 241 33.92 22.95 -50.43
C GLU A 241 32.61 23.11 -49.64
N ASP A 242 32.79 23.59 -48.40
CA ASP A 242 32.07 24.72 -47.81
C ASP A 242 30.56 24.81 -47.99
N GLN A 243 29.80 24.34 -46.99
CA GLN A 243 28.71 25.15 -46.40
C GLN A 243 28.59 24.88 -44.89
N ALA A 244 29.09 25.85 -44.12
CA ALA A 244 28.85 26.00 -42.71
C ALA A 244 27.34 26.14 -42.44
N SER A 245 26.73 25.09 -41.87
CA SER A 245 25.48 25.21 -41.12
C SER A 245 25.79 24.89 -39.68
N THR A 246 26.05 25.93 -38.90
CA THR A 246 26.29 25.88 -37.46
C THR A 246 25.00 25.49 -36.72
N HIS A 247 24.56 24.24 -36.86
CA HIS A 247 23.74 23.61 -35.84
C HIS A 247 24.69 23.05 -34.79
N LYS A 248 25.13 23.93 -33.88
CA LYS A 248 25.58 23.53 -32.55
C LYS A 248 24.35 22.93 -31.84
N GLY A 249 24.04 21.68 -32.16
CA GLY A 249 23.34 20.81 -31.24
C GLY A 249 24.28 20.58 -30.07
N SER A 250 24.26 21.51 -29.11
CA SER A 250 24.75 21.20 -27.77
C SER A 250 23.78 20.16 -27.21
N SER A 251 23.99 18.89 -27.54
CA SER A 251 23.66 17.80 -26.66
C SER A 251 24.55 17.99 -25.43
N SER A 252 24.14 18.92 -24.56
CA SER A 252 24.64 18.97 -23.21
C SER A 252 24.41 17.57 -22.67
N LEU A 253 25.50 16.94 -22.25
CA LEU A 253 25.44 15.86 -21.29
C LEU A 253 24.88 16.49 -20.02
N ASP A 254 23.57 16.75 -20.02
CA ASP A 254 22.85 17.24 -18.85
C ASP A 254 23.17 16.24 -17.76
N ALA A 255 23.86 16.73 -16.74
CA ALA A 255 24.21 15.95 -15.58
C ALA A 255 22.95 15.24 -15.11
N ILE A 256 23.01 13.90 -15.08
CA ILE A 256 21.90 13.03 -14.81
C ILE A 256 21.46 13.27 -13.36
N LEU A 257 20.56 14.23 -13.16
CA LEU A 257 20.05 14.60 -11.84
C LEU A 257 18.79 13.78 -11.54
N PRO A 258 18.63 13.26 -10.31
CA PRO A 258 17.44 12.53 -9.93
C PRO A 258 16.21 13.43 -10.03
N PRO A 259 15.08 12.95 -10.59
CA PRO A 259 13.90 13.76 -10.77
C PRO A 259 13.31 14.17 -9.42
N GLU A 260 12.99 15.46 -9.30
CA GLU A 260 12.29 15.98 -8.13
C GLU A 260 10.77 15.79 -8.26
N PRO A 261 10.04 15.60 -7.14
CA PRO A 261 8.59 15.48 -7.14
C PRO A 261 7.92 16.83 -7.46
N THR A 262 7.92 17.19 -8.75
CA THR A 262 7.34 18.46 -9.23
C THR A 262 5.81 18.42 -9.21
N PRO A 263 5.13 19.57 -9.01
CA PRO A 263 3.66 19.61 -9.00
C PRO A 263 3.02 19.06 -10.29
N THR A 264 3.67 19.26 -11.44
CA THR A 264 3.22 18.74 -12.75
C THR A 264 3.25 17.21 -12.80
N LEU A 265 4.27 16.60 -12.21
CA LEU A 265 4.42 15.15 -12.10
C LEU A 265 3.40 14.56 -11.11
N MET A 266 3.22 15.23 -9.97
CA MET A 266 2.28 14.79 -8.93
C MET A 266 0.81 14.82 -9.36
N ARG A 267 0.44 15.62 -10.36
CA ARG A 267 -0.91 15.61 -10.97
C ARG A 267 -1.27 14.27 -11.61
N GLN A 268 -0.29 13.49 -12.07
CA GLN A 268 -0.51 12.19 -12.70
C GLN A 268 -0.60 11.04 -11.68
N ILE A 269 -0.18 11.28 -10.44
CA ILE A 269 -0.15 10.30 -9.36
C ILE A 269 -1.41 10.48 -8.51
N ASN A 270 -2.36 9.55 -8.65
CA ASN A 270 -3.60 9.51 -7.86
C ASN A 270 -3.41 8.79 -6.51
N HIS A 271 -4.39 8.85 -5.61
CA HIS A 271 -4.39 8.13 -4.30
C HIS A 271 -3.90 6.67 -4.37
N PRO A 272 -4.50 5.77 -5.18
CA PRO A 272 -4.08 4.38 -5.24
C PRO A 272 -2.70 4.19 -5.87
N TYR A 273 -2.22 5.18 -6.62
CA TYR A 273 -0.87 5.20 -7.18
C TYR A 273 0.15 5.63 -6.12
N ALA A 274 -0.16 6.67 -5.35
CA ALA A 274 0.67 7.15 -4.27
C ALA A 274 0.89 6.08 -3.20
N LEU A 275 -0.17 5.40 -2.76
CA LEU A 275 -0.06 4.28 -1.81
C LEU A 275 0.83 3.15 -2.33
N HIS A 276 0.71 2.82 -3.62
CA HIS A 276 1.52 1.76 -4.22
C HIS A 276 3.00 2.14 -4.31
N LEU A 277 3.31 3.41 -4.57
CA LEU A 277 4.70 3.89 -4.49
C LEU A 277 5.21 3.89 -3.05
N LEU A 278 4.39 4.28 -2.08
CA LEU A 278 4.75 4.19 -0.66
C LEU A 278 5.01 2.74 -0.21
N MET A 279 4.30 1.77 -0.79
CA MET A 279 4.59 0.33 -0.60
C MET A 279 6.00 -0.01 -1.10
N TYR A 280 6.41 0.50 -2.27
CA TYR A 280 7.76 0.29 -2.79
C TYR A 280 8.83 0.93 -1.92
N PHE A 281 8.60 2.16 -1.44
CA PHE A 281 9.50 2.79 -0.46
C PHE A 281 9.63 1.97 0.81
N THR A 282 8.54 1.44 1.34
CA THR A 282 8.56 0.55 2.52
C THR A 282 9.44 -0.68 2.26
N TYR A 283 9.28 -1.32 1.09
CA TYR A 283 10.10 -2.45 0.68
C TYR A 283 11.59 -2.08 0.58
N TRP A 284 11.93 -0.95 -0.06
CA TRP A 284 13.32 -0.52 -0.22
C TRP A 284 13.97 -0.15 1.11
N VAL A 285 13.23 0.49 2.03
CA VAL A 285 13.68 0.76 3.40
C VAL A 285 13.99 -0.55 4.11
N ASN A 286 13.06 -1.51 4.13
CA ASN A 286 13.31 -2.80 4.78
C ASN A 286 14.50 -3.55 4.17
N LEU A 287 14.64 -3.53 2.85
CA LEU A 287 15.79 -4.15 2.18
C LEU A 287 17.12 -3.47 2.51
N HIS A 288 17.10 -2.16 2.79
CA HIS A 288 18.26 -1.44 3.31
C HIS A 288 18.60 -1.92 4.72
N LEU A 289 17.61 -1.97 5.61
CA LEU A 289 17.76 -2.43 7.00
C LEU A 289 18.29 -3.87 7.09
N GLU A 290 17.81 -4.79 6.25
CA GLU A 290 18.23 -6.20 6.22
C GLU A 290 19.71 -6.38 5.85
N ARG A 291 20.28 -5.43 5.09
CA ARG A 291 21.67 -5.51 4.60
C ARG A 291 22.68 -4.86 5.54
N GLY A 292 22.24 -3.97 6.44
CA GLY A 292 23.11 -3.24 7.36
C GLY A 292 24.25 -2.52 6.64
N SER A 293 25.50 -2.83 7.02
CA SER A 293 26.71 -2.19 6.47
C SER A 293 27.09 -2.59 5.04
N ALA A 294 26.43 -3.60 4.44
CA ALA A 294 26.73 -4.00 3.06
C ALA A 294 26.20 -2.95 2.06
N PRO A 295 26.90 -2.69 0.94
CA PRO A 295 26.40 -1.78 -0.08
C PRO A 295 25.06 -2.29 -0.63
N SER A 296 23.98 -1.59 -0.27
CA SER A 296 22.65 -1.88 -0.79
C SER A 296 22.59 -1.44 -2.26
N PRO A 297 22.00 -2.24 -3.17
CA PRO A 297 21.69 -1.82 -4.53
C PRO A 297 20.70 -0.65 -4.57
N TYR A 298 20.01 -0.41 -3.45
CA TYR A 298 19.01 0.63 -3.28
C TYR A 298 19.42 1.60 -2.14
N PRO A 299 20.39 2.50 -2.36
CA PRO A 299 20.76 3.51 -1.36
C PRO A 299 19.65 4.55 -1.19
N ILE A 300 19.17 4.72 0.04
CA ILE A 300 18.08 5.65 0.34
C ILE A 300 18.64 7.04 0.62
N SER A 301 18.62 7.88 -0.42
CA SER A 301 19.01 9.29 -0.35
C SER A 301 17.90 10.22 0.14
N GLU A 302 18.26 11.47 0.44
CA GLU A 302 17.34 12.56 0.76
C GLU A 302 16.28 12.82 -0.34
N THR A 303 16.59 12.61 -1.61
CA THR A 303 15.60 12.78 -2.69
C THR A 303 14.40 11.84 -2.50
N HIS A 304 14.65 10.59 -2.07
CA HIS A 304 13.60 9.61 -1.77
C HIS A 304 12.71 10.08 -0.61
N SER A 305 13.28 10.77 0.37
CA SER A 305 12.54 11.27 1.52
C SER A 305 11.56 12.38 1.11
N ARG A 306 11.96 13.26 0.19
CA ARG A 306 11.07 14.27 -0.44
C ARG A 306 9.95 13.60 -1.22
N TRP A 307 10.25 12.53 -1.96
CA TRP A 307 9.24 11.74 -2.66
C TRP A 307 8.23 11.12 -1.69
N ILE A 308 8.66 10.45 -0.63
CA ILE A 308 7.78 9.89 0.40
C ILE A 308 6.88 10.97 0.99
N PHE A 309 7.44 12.12 1.36
CA PHE A 309 6.69 13.24 1.93
C PHE A 309 5.61 13.77 1.00
N VAL A 310 5.94 13.98 -0.28
CA VAL A 310 4.98 14.48 -1.27
C VAL A 310 3.94 13.42 -1.62
N LEU A 311 4.30 12.14 -1.66
CA LEU A 311 3.36 11.03 -1.87
C LEU A 311 2.36 10.91 -0.71
N LEU A 312 2.80 11.02 0.54
CA LEU A 312 1.92 11.06 1.70
C LEU A 312 0.90 12.20 1.62
N SER A 313 1.27 13.32 0.98
CA SER A 313 0.33 14.43 0.81
C SER A 313 -0.81 14.12 -0.18
N ARG A 314 -0.61 13.15 -1.08
CA ARG A 314 -1.60 12.68 -2.08
C ARG A 314 -2.51 11.56 -1.58
N VAL A 315 -2.17 10.94 -0.45
CA VAL A 315 -3.04 9.95 0.20
C VAL A 315 -4.25 10.67 0.79
N GLU A 316 -5.45 10.11 0.60
CA GLU A 316 -6.72 10.69 1.07
C GLU A 316 -6.91 10.55 2.58
N ASP A 317 -7.93 11.24 3.12
CA ASP A 317 -8.27 11.17 4.55
C ASP A 317 -8.99 9.85 4.90
N TYR A 318 -9.77 9.31 3.95
CA TYR A 318 -10.44 8.02 4.07
C TYR A 318 -9.54 6.94 3.50
N VAL A 319 -9.01 6.12 4.39
CA VAL A 319 -8.03 5.07 4.07
C VAL A 319 -8.60 3.74 4.56
N SER A 320 -8.56 2.71 3.73
CA SER A 320 -9.06 1.38 4.11
C SER A 320 -8.15 0.74 5.17
N ALA A 321 -8.60 -0.35 5.81
CA ALA A 321 -7.79 -1.05 6.81
C ALA A 321 -6.45 -1.56 6.22
N ASP A 322 -6.47 -2.05 4.98
CA ASP A 322 -5.28 -2.56 4.30
C ASP A 322 -4.30 -1.43 3.95
N GLU A 323 -4.82 -0.31 3.45
CA GLU A 323 -4.02 0.88 3.14
C GLU A 323 -3.44 1.50 4.43
N MET A 324 -4.18 1.46 5.54
CA MET A 324 -3.70 1.90 6.84
C MET A 324 -2.56 1.00 7.33
N SER A 325 -2.69 -0.31 7.16
CA SER A 325 -1.62 -1.28 7.46
C SER A 325 -0.33 -0.95 6.69
N LEU A 326 -0.45 -0.58 5.41
CA LEU A 326 0.68 -0.13 4.59
C LEU A 326 1.35 1.12 5.17
N LEU A 327 0.58 2.15 5.54
CA LEU A 327 1.12 3.39 6.14
C LEU A 327 1.81 3.13 7.49
N ARG A 328 1.25 2.22 8.30
CA ARG A 328 1.85 1.79 9.56
C ARG A 328 3.16 1.06 9.32
N ASN A 329 3.23 0.19 8.33
CA ASN A 329 4.46 -0.52 7.97
C ASN A 329 5.56 0.44 7.49
N LEU A 330 5.20 1.46 6.70
CA LEU A 330 6.11 2.52 6.31
C LEU A 330 6.65 3.28 7.55
N ALA A 331 5.77 3.69 8.46
CA ALA A 331 6.17 4.38 9.67
C ALA A 331 7.11 3.53 10.55
N ARG A 332 6.83 2.23 10.70
CA ARG A 332 7.71 1.30 11.42
C ARG A 332 9.07 1.13 10.73
N ALA A 333 9.09 1.04 9.41
CA ALA A 333 10.34 1.01 8.65
C ALA A 333 11.17 2.29 8.88
N CYS A 334 10.53 3.46 8.95
CA CYS A 334 11.19 4.71 9.33
C CYS A 334 11.69 4.72 10.78
N ILE A 335 10.94 4.16 11.74
CA ILE A 335 11.38 4.01 13.14
C ILE A 335 12.62 3.11 13.23
N ALA A 336 12.59 1.97 12.55
CA ALA A 336 13.74 1.05 12.50
C ALA A 336 14.96 1.70 11.83
N LEU A 337 14.75 2.57 10.83
CA LEU A 337 15.84 3.32 10.19
C LEU A 337 16.46 4.37 11.11
N ILE A 338 15.65 5.01 11.97
CA ILE A 338 16.15 5.89 13.04
C ILE A 338 17.01 5.08 14.03
N GLU A 339 16.54 3.90 14.43
CA GLU A 339 17.27 2.99 15.33
C GLU A 339 18.63 2.57 14.74
N GLU A 340 18.65 2.20 13.45
CA GLU A 340 19.88 1.80 12.75
C GLU A 340 20.85 2.97 12.64
N ASN A 341 20.39 4.14 12.16
CA ASN A 341 21.25 5.32 11.98
C ASN A 341 21.94 5.70 13.30
N ARG A 342 21.22 5.65 14.42
CA ARG A 342 21.78 5.95 15.74
C ARG A 342 22.71 4.88 16.27
N THR A 343 22.41 3.62 15.99
CA THR A 343 23.32 2.52 16.33
C THR A 343 24.64 2.65 15.58
N ARG A 344 24.61 3.18 14.35
CA ARG A 344 25.79 3.42 13.50
C ARG A 344 26.56 4.70 13.85
N GLU A 345 25.89 5.76 14.29
CA GLU A 345 26.51 7.04 14.68
C GLU A 345 27.31 6.98 15.99
N ASN A 346 27.46 5.80 16.60
CA ASN A 346 28.34 5.62 17.75
C ASN A 346 29.79 6.05 17.39
N PRO A 347 30.41 6.98 18.15
CA PRO A 347 31.30 8.03 17.62
C PRO A 347 32.75 7.63 17.25
N SER A 348 33.05 6.36 17.01
CA SER A 348 34.44 5.91 16.94
C SER A 348 35.13 6.07 15.57
N VAL A 349 34.45 6.49 14.49
CA VAL A 349 35.10 6.66 13.18
C VAL A 349 34.54 7.85 12.40
N VAL A 350 34.98 9.07 12.75
CA VAL A 350 34.82 10.23 11.85
C VAL A 350 35.72 10.00 10.63
N ARG A 351 35.14 9.70 9.47
CA ARG A 351 35.84 9.73 8.18
C ARG A 351 35.60 11.10 7.54
N PRO A 352 36.61 11.99 7.50
CA PRO A 352 36.48 13.25 6.78
C PRO A 352 36.64 12.99 5.28
N GLY A 353 35.60 13.31 4.48
CA GLY A 353 35.77 13.52 3.03
C GLY A 353 34.93 12.69 2.06
N GLU A 354 33.87 11.99 2.48
CA GLU A 354 32.96 11.35 1.51
C GLU A 354 31.84 12.31 1.10
N ASP A 355 31.99 12.95 -0.07
CA ASP A 355 30.93 13.64 -0.84
C ASP A 355 29.90 12.65 -1.41
N GLY A 356 29.51 11.65 -0.61
CA GLY A 356 28.51 10.65 -0.97
C GLY A 356 27.09 11.22 -0.84
N PRO A 357 26.10 10.61 -1.54
CA PRO A 357 24.69 10.97 -1.36
C PRO A 357 24.31 10.89 0.12
N HIS A 358 23.83 11.99 0.68
CA HIS A 358 23.45 12.01 2.09
C HIS A 358 22.34 10.99 2.34
N PRO A 359 22.53 10.06 3.29
CA PRO A 359 21.48 9.11 3.66
C PRO A 359 20.27 9.89 4.17
N ILE A 360 19.08 9.27 4.11
CA ILE A 360 17.88 9.87 4.66
C ILE A 360 18.08 10.25 6.13
N GLY A 361 17.99 11.56 6.38
CA GLY A 361 18.19 12.10 7.71
C GLY A 361 17.09 11.68 8.68
N GLU A 362 17.47 11.51 9.94
CA GLU A 362 16.56 11.25 11.06
C GLU A 362 15.33 12.19 11.10
N PRO A 363 15.47 13.53 10.87
CA PRO A 363 14.33 14.43 10.92
C PRO A 363 13.24 14.08 9.90
N THR A 364 13.61 13.52 8.74
CA THR A 364 12.61 13.18 7.72
C THR A 364 11.82 11.92 8.10
N CYS A 365 12.48 10.94 8.73
CA CYS A 365 11.80 9.77 9.27
C CYS A 365 10.77 10.19 10.33
N TRP A 366 11.13 11.12 11.22
CA TRP A 366 10.19 11.70 12.19
C TRP A 366 9.04 12.47 11.54
N MET A 367 9.27 13.19 10.44
CA MET A 367 8.19 13.83 9.68
C MET A 367 7.20 12.80 9.14
N VAL A 368 7.68 11.68 8.60
CA VAL A 368 6.83 10.59 8.10
C VAL A 368 6.00 9.97 9.23
N VAL A 369 6.63 9.59 10.33
CA VAL A 369 5.94 9.03 11.51
C VAL A 369 4.89 10.02 12.02
N THR A 370 5.28 11.28 12.21
CA THR A 370 4.37 12.32 12.71
C THR A 370 3.18 12.54 11.77
N ALA A 371 3.40 12.54 10.45
CA ALA A 371 2.33 12.65 9.46
C ALA A 371 1.36 11.47 9.58
N VAL A 372 1.87 10.24 9.63
CA VAL A 372 1.05 9.02 9.75
C VAL A 372 0.19 9.05 11.01
N VAL A 373 0.80 9.38 12.17
CA VAL A 373 0.09 9.42 13.44
C VAL A 373 -0.92 10.58 13.51
N GLY A 374 -0.51 11.78 13.13
CA GLY A 374 -1.31 12.99 13.35
C GLY A 374 -2.39 13.27 12.30
N VAL A 375 -2.28 12.69 11.10
CA VAL A 375 -3.32 12.80 10.07
C VAL A 375 -4.33 11.65 10.19
N TRP A 376 -3.86 10.41 10.38
CA TRP A 376 -4.71 9.22 10.38
C TRP A 376 -4.91 8.56 11.76
N GLY A 377 -4.52 9.24 12.84
CA GLY A 377 -4.87 8.87 14.22
C GLY A 377 -4.15 7.64 14.79
N GLN A 378 -3.04 7.21 14.20
CA GLN A 378 -2.28 6.01 14.59
C GLN A 378 -1.40 6.23 15.84
N LYS A 379 -2.01 6.55 16.99
CA LYS A 379 -1.29 6.96 18.21
C LYS A 379 -0.35 5.89 18.78
N ASP A 380 -0.63 4.62 18.51
CA ASP A 380 0.17 3.49 18.98
C ASP A 380 1.58 3.45 18.40
N LEU A 381 1.81 4.05 17.23
CA LEU A 381 3.15 4.16 16.64
C LEU A 381 4.09 5.04 17.49
N TRP A 382 3.56 5.96 18.31
CA TRP A 382 4.40 6.69 19.28
C TRP A 382 4.88 5.77 20.40
N MET A 383 4.06 4.82 20.84
CA MET A 383 4.48 3.81 21.81
C MET A 383 5.55 2.90 21.21
N ASP A 384 5.42 2.50 19.94
CA ASP A 384 6.44 1.73 19.22
C ASP A 384 7.77 2.52 19.16
N ALA A 385 7.71 3.82 18.85
CA ALA A 385 8.89 4.70 18.80
C ALA A 385 9.54 4.89 20.17
N GLU A 386 8.76 5.13 21.23
CA GLU A 386 9.24 5.19 22.61
C GLU A 386 9.89 3.89 23.07
N ALA A 387 9.26 2.75 22.76
CA ALA A 387 9.79 1.44 23.09
C ALA A 387 11.11 1.15 22.38
N MET A 388 11.25 1.59 21.12
CA MET A 388 12.52 1.55 20.39
C MET A 388 13.57 2.44 21.05
N LEU A 389 13.25 3.70 21.35
CA LEU A 389 14.20 4.65 21.94
C LEU A 389 14.71 4.20 23.32
N ARG A 390 13.86 3.57 24.14
CA ARG A 390 14.26 3.01 25.44
C ARG A 390 15.29 1.87 25.33
N ARG A 391 15.42 1.22 24.17
CA ARG A 391 16.45 0.19 23.92
C ARG A 391 17.79 0.79 23.56
N LEU A 392 17.80 2.02 23.06
CA LEU A 392 19.03 2.72 22.73
C LEU A 392 19.70 3.22 24.01
N PRO A 393 21.04 3.18 24.09
CA PRO A 393 21.75 3.76 25.22
C PRO A 393 21.45 5.26 25.29
N SER A 394 21.02 5.74 26.47
CA SER A 394 20.92 7.18 26.74
C SER A 394 22.33 7.76 26.71
N SER A 395 22.69 8.40 25.60
CA SER A 395 23.97 9.08 25.41
C SER A 395 24.10 10.36 26.22
#